data_AF-A0A9E3RWJ7-F1
#
_entry.id   AF-A0A9E3RWJ7-F1
#
_cell.length_a   1.000
_cell.length_b   1.000
_cell.length_c   1.000
_cell.angle_alpha   90.00
_cell.angle_beta   90.00
_cell.angle_gamma   90.00
#
_symmetry.space_group_name_H-M   'P 1'
#
loop_
_entity.id
_entity.type
_entity.pdbx_description
1 polymer ?
#
loop_
_entity_poly.entity_id
_entity_poly.type
_entity_poly.pdbx_seq_one_letter_code
_entity_poly.pdbx_strand_id
1 'polypeptide(L)'
;MVNPTLAAPPEPGAQAEDRLRQQVDRLSRVSARAQERVTLILEADALQQDKVSPHAGLIRHRRGRLHEVSIPANKVTALLNALPSSVLARFPYPHQAVAVTGQGVAITGAADMQSLGNSAAGIKIGVIDLGFGSLSTSQASGDLPPTGPNLSITDYTGTGTGGTNHGTNVAEIVHDMAPGASLYLAKIANEVQLGQALDDMTAAGVKVINHSVAWYGAAFYDGTGSICDIANSADTQGAQWVNAMGNSRLKHYLGTFADSNADLRHEFATGQDYNTINLTAGSAVSLILNWNAYPITTIDYDLYLYNGPPDSGGVVVASSLNRQSGNRSTYYPYPYEALDYTPTSSGTFYIVVKKVNSSQANLPLTLFSTGPDLVTRTTASSILQPADCAKVIGVGAVDLNDNAGSFSSEGPTTDGRPKPEIAAPNGVQTSLSSAFWGTSAASPHATGAAALMLAANPGMTPAQLRAALPAAVKDVSTAGFDYRTGSGRISLDADGDGLNRDTELVYGTSPTLADTDGDGLTDSQEIDLYATSPTLADSDSDGLSDGEEVLVYATNPNQSNKGDLAPKGQPDGIMNVADLLILTRFVGQLDVPSPQESILGDINNDSVLDVRDILQLRQQLGY
;
A
#
# COMPACT_ATOMS: atom_id res chain seq x y z
N MET A 1 -74.53 29.27 -27.18
CA MET A 1 -74.10 28.56 -28.40
C MET A 1 -72.86 29.28 -28.88
N VAL A 2 -71.64 28.84 -28.54
CA VAL A 2 -70.92 27.68 -29.12
C VAL A 2 -70.13 26.94 -28.02
N ASN A 3 -69.99 25.62 -28.20
CA ASN A 3 -69.59 24.56 -27.24
C ASN A 3 -68.23 24.70 -26.52
N PRO A 4 -68.13 24.25 -25.26
CA PRO A 4 -66.89 23.82 -24.61
C PRO A 4 -66.73 22.29 -24.68
N THR A 5 -65.61 21.80 -25.25
CA THR A 5 -64.93 20.50 -25.06
C THR A 5 -63.99 20.32 -26.25
N LEU A 6 -62.69 20.12 -26.11
CA LEU A 6 -62.07 18.91 -25.59
C LEU A 6 -60.69 19.25 -25.00
N ALA A 7 -60.43 18.78 -23.78
CA ALA A 7 -59.08 18.63 -23.27
C ALA A 7 -58.24 17.79 -24.25
N ALA A 8 -57.01 18.21 -24.50
CA ALA A 8 -56.03 17.36 -25.17
C ALA A 8 -55.95 16.01 -24.42
N PRO A 9 -55.83 14.87 -25.12
CA PRO A 9 -55.57 13.61 -24.45
C PRO A 9 -54.28 13.76 -23.62
N PRO A 10 -54.17 13.12 -22.43
CA PRO A 10 -52.88 13.05 -21.76
C PRO A 10 -51.90 12.42 -22.76
N GLU A 11 -50.80 13.11 -23.04
CA GLU A 11 -49.72 12.58 -23.87
C GLU A 11 -49.44 11.13 -23.41
N PRO A 12 -49.43 10.14 -24.33
CA PRO A 12 -49.07 8.78 -23.96
C PRO A 12 -47.59 8.75 -23.58
N GLY A 13 -47.32 8.65 -22.28
CA GLY A 13 -45.97 8.49 -21.75
C GLY A 13 -45.86 8.86 -20.27
N ALA A 14 -44.93 8.21 -19.58
CA ALA A 14 -44.56 8.52 -18.20
C ALA A 14 -44.13 9.99 -18.06
N GLN A 15 -44.45 10.59 -16.91
CA GLN A 15 -43.97 11.93 -16.57
C GLN A 15 -42.51 11.85 -16.13
N ALA A 16 -41.61 12.32 -16.97
CA ALA A 16 -40.17 12.38 -16.68
C ALA A 16 -39.74 13.75 -16.16
N GLU A 17 -38.92 13.76 -15.11
CA GLU A 17 -38.23 14.96 -14.60
C GLU A 17 -37.37 15.63 -15.69
N ASP A 18 -37.29 16.95 -15.68
CA ASP A 18 -36.51 17.72 -16.67
C ASP A 18 -35.02 17.30 -16.72
N ARG A 19 -34.42 16.99 -15.56
CA ARG A 19 -33.05 16.47 -15.47
C ARG A 19 -32.88 15.15 -16.24
N LEU A 20 -33.88 14.27 -16.17
CA LEU A 20 -33.88 13.00 -16.91
C LEU A 20 -33.94 13.26 -18.43
N ARG A 21 -34.84 14.15 -18.87
CA ARG A 21 -34.99 14.51 -20.28
C ARG A 21 -33.70 15.10 -20.87
N GLN A 22 -33.09 16.05 -20.17
CA GLN A 22 -31.83 16.71 -20.60
C GLN A 22 -30.65 15.73 -20.69
N GLN A 23 -30.54 14.79 -19.74
CA GLN A 23 -29.43 13.83 -19.70
C GLN A 23 -29.58 12.75 -20.79
N VAL A 24 -30.80 12.26 -21.05
CA VAL A 24 -31.09 11.26 -22.08
C VAL A 24 -30.83 11.83 -23.48
N ASP A 25 -31.21 13.09 -23.72
CA ASP A 25 -30.90 13.79 -24.97
C ASP A 25 -29.39 13.95 -25.19
N ARG A 26 -28.61 14.11 -24.12
CA ARG A 26 -27.14 14.17 -24.20
C ARG A 26 -26.51 12.80 -24.45
N LEU A 27 -26.94 11.78 -23.71
CA LEU A 27 -26.39 10.42 -23.79
C LEU A 27 -26.72 9.71 -25.11
N SER A 28 -27.88 10.01 -25.70
CA SER A 28 -28.30 9.46 -27.00
C SER A 28 -27.56 10.07 -28.20
N ARG A 29 -26.95 11.26 -28.07
CA ARG A 29 -26.18 11.93 -29.13
C ARG A 29 -24.72 11.48 -29.22
N VAL A 30 -24.23 10.73 -28.23
CA VAL A 30 -22.86 10.20 -28.21
C VAL A 30 -22.91 8.71 -28.53
N SER A 31 -22.59 8.33 -29.76
CA SER A 31 -22.70 6.97 -30.28
C SER A 31 -21.98 5.91 -29.42
N ALA A 32 -20.87 6.27 -28.77
CA ALA A 32 -20.12 5.38 -27.87
C ALA A 32 -20.82 5.09 -26.52
N ARG A 33 -21.72 5.98 -26.04
CA ARG A 33 -22.40 5.86 -24.73
C ARG A 33 -23.87 5.45 -24.83
N ALA A 34 -24.38 5.32 -26.05
CA ALA A 34 -25.78 4.97 -26.31
C ALA A 34 -26.21 3.63 -25.68
N GLN A 35 -25.30 2.65 -25.58
CA GLN A 35 -25.57 1.32 -25.02
C GLN A 35 -25.29 1.22 -23.52
N GLU A 36 -24.72 2.26 -22.90
CA GLU A 36 -24.42 2.28 -21.48
C GLU A 36 -25.72 2.22 -20.66
N ARG A 37 -25.75 1.40 -19.60
CA ARG A 37 -26.96 1.24 -18.78
C ARG A 37 -27.03 2.35 -17.75
N VAL A 38 -28.16 3.05 -17.70
CA VAL A 38 -28.49 4.03 -16.66
C VAL A 38 -29.49 3.44 -15.67
N THR A 39 -29.47 3.94 -14.44
CA THR A 39 -30.45 3.59 -13.40
C THR A 39 -31.53 4.65 -13.33
N LEU A 40 -32.79 4.25 -13.49
CA LEU A 40 -33.97 5.08 -13.32
C LEU A 40 -34.74 4.65 -12.08
N ILE A 41 -35.39 5.60 -11.41
CA ILE A 41 -36.44 5.31 -10.44
C ILE A 41 -37.78 5.58 -11.12
N LEU A 42 -38.57 4.52 -11.27
CA LEU A 42 -39.94 4.59 -11.76
C LEU A 42 -40.89 4.46 -10.58
N GLU A 43 -41.71 5.48 -10.36
CA GLU A 43 -42.72 5.50 -9.31
C GLU A 43 -44.09 5.13 -9.89
N ALA A 44 -44.62 3.99 -9.46
CA ALA A 44 -45.89 3.43 -9.91
C ALA A 44 -46.51 2.52 -8.83
N ASP A 45 -47.84 2.44 -8.76
CA ASP A 45 -48.52 1.50 -7.84
C ASP A 45 -48.26 0.03 -8.17
N ALA A 46 -48.07 -0.28 -9.45
CA ALA A 46 -47.68 -1.59 -9.93
C ALA A 46 -46.86 -1.45 -11.22
N LEU A 47 -45.60 -1.88 -11.18
CA LEU A 47 -44.76 -2.01 -12.38
C LEU A 47 -44.11 -3.39 -12.40
N GLN A 48 -44.43 -4.17 -13.41
CA GLN A 48 -43.94 -5.53 -13.59
C GLN A 48 -42.82 -5.59 -14.64
N GLN A 49 -41.99 -6.62 -14.54
CA GLN A 49 -40.78 -6.76 -15.36
C GLN A 49 -41.12 -6.82 -16.87
N ASP A 50 -42.28 -7.37 -17.23
CA ASP A 50 -42.82 -7.45 -18.59
C ASP A 50 -43.04 -6.07 -19.24
N LYS A 51 -43.19 -5.00 -18.44
CA LYS A 51 -43.37 -3.63 -18.94
C LYS A 51 -42.06 -2.94 -19.31
N VAL A 52 -40.94 -3.39 -18.73
CA VAL A 52 -39.62 -2.78 -18.97
C VAL A 52 -38.71 -3.65 -19.83
N SER A 53 -38.90 -4.97 -19.84
CA SER A 53 -38.08 -5.91 -20.62
C SER A 53 -38.12 -5.68 -22.14
N PRO A 54 -39.22 -5.21 -22.79
CA PRO A 54 -39.23 -4.89 -24.22
C PRO A 54 -38.24 -3.78 -24.60
N HIS A 55 -37.82 -2.98 -23.63
CA HIS A 55 -36.85 -1.89 -23.78
C HIS A 55 -35.47 -2.25 -23.22
N ALA A 56 -35.20 -3.55 -23.01
CA ALA A 56 -34.01 -4.07 -22.34
C ALA A 56 -33.84 -3.54 -20.90
N GLY A 57 -34.93 -3.10 -20.27
CA GLY A 57 -34.98 -2.66 -18.88
C GLY A 57 -35.03 -3.84 -17.90
N LEU A 58 -34.39 -3.71 -16.76
CA LEU A 58 -34.37 -4.69 -15.68
C LEU A 58 -34.72 -4.00 -14.36
N ILE A 59 -35.82 -4.41 -13.73
CA ILE A 59 -36.14 -4.00 -12.37
C ILE A 59 -35.20 -4.74 -11.42
N ARG A 60 -34.30 -4.01 -10.76
CA ARG A 60 -33.30 -4.56 -9.83
C ARG A 60 -33.83 -4.64 -8.40
N HIS A 61 -34.47 -3.57 -7.95
CA HIS A 61 -34.98 -3.43 -6.58
C HIS A 61 -36.36 -2.77 -6.57
N ARG A 62 -37.17 -3.08 -5.56
CA ARG A 62 -38.51 -2.49 -5.35
C ARG A 62 -38.69 -2.11 -3.88
N ARG A 63 -39.28 -0.94 -3.62
CA ARG A 63 -39.70 -0.51 -2.28
C ARG A 63 -40.98 0.32 -2.38
N GLY A 64 -42.12 -0.26 -2.00
CA GLY A 64 -43.42 0.39 -2.19
C GLY A 64 -43.66 0.72 -3.66
N ARG A 65 -43.96 1.99 -3.97
CA ARG A 65 -44.17 2.48 -5.34
C ARG A 65 -42.88 2.65 -6.15
N LEU A 66 -41.70 2.58 -5.52
CA LEU A 66 -40.41 2.84 -6.18
C LEU A 66 -39.86 1.57 -6.81
N HIS A 67 -39.56 1.64 -8.11
CA HIS A 67 -38.96 0.57 -8.89
C HIS A 67 -37.62 1.07 -9.46
N GLU A 68 -36.52 0.45 -9.05
CA GLU A 68 -35.20 0.73 -9.61
C GLU A 68 -35.03 -0.04 -10.91
N VAL A 69 -34.90 0.67 -12.03
CA VAL A 69 -34.80 0.10 -13.37
C VAL A 69 -33.47 0.45 -14.00
N SER A 70 -32.64 -0.57 -14.24
CA SER A 70 -31.45 -0.44 -15.09
C SER A 70 -31.87 -0.59 -16.55
N ILE A 71 -31.46 0.32 -17.45
CA ILE A 71 -31.86 0.31 -18.87
C ILE A 71 -30.78 0.97 -19.75
N PRO A 72 -30.53 0.54 -21.00
CA PRO A 72 -29.62 1.25 -21.90
C PRO A 72 -30.07 2.68 -22.16
N ALA A 73 -29.15 3.63 -22.15
CA ALA A 73 -29.44 5.07 -22.27
C ALA A 73 -30.27 5.40 -23.52
N ASN A 74 -29.96 4.76 -24.65
CA ASN A 74 -30.70 4.92 -25.91
C ASN A 74 -32.12 4.32 -25.92
N LYS A 75 -32.50 3.53 -24.91
CA LYS A 75 -33.84 2.95 -24.78
C LYS A 75 -34.74 3.69 -23.78
N VAL A 76 -34.19 4.66 -23.04
CA VAL A 76 -34.94 5.40 -22.02
C VAL A 76 -36.15 6.12 -22.61
N THR A 77 -36.00 6.90 -23.70
CA THR A 77 -37.11 7.62 -24.33
C THR A 77 -38.21 6.66 -24.81
N ALA A 78 -37.84 5.52 -25.39
CA ALA A 78 -38.79 4.52 -25.85
C ALA A 78 -39.58 3.89 -24.68
N LEU A 79 -38.90 3.64 -23.55
CA LEU A 79 -39.56 3.15 -22.34
C LEU A 79 -40.53 4.20 -21.77
N LEU A 80 -40.10 5.46 -21.67
CA LEU A 80 -40.94 6.53 -21.13
C LEU A 80 -42.23 6.69 -21.94
N ASN A 81 -42.16 6.62 -23.27
CA ASN A 81 -43.33 6.70 -24.16
C ASN A 81 -44.26 5.47 -24.06
N ALA A 82 -43.73 4.31 -23.70
CA ALA A 82 -44.50 3.06 -23.59
C ALA A 82 -45.22 2.92 -22.23
N LEU A 83 -44.80 3.68 -21.22
CA LEU A 83 -45.37 3.63 -19.88
C LEU A 83 -46.57 4.58 -19.72
N PRO A 84 -47.54 4.26 -18.85
CA PRO A 84 -48.67 5.15 -18.58
C PRO A 84 -48.22 6.49 -17.99
N SER A 85 -49.01 7.54 -18.24
CA SER A 85 -48.78 8.89 -17.68
C SER A 85 -48.91 9.01 -16.16
N SER A 86 -49.39 7.94 -15.50
CA SER A 86 -49.37 7.80 -14.04
C SER A 86 -48.01 7.39 -13.47
N VAL A 87 -47.07 6.96 -14.33
CA VAL A 87 -45.70 6.63 -13.90
C VAL A 87 -44.86 7.90 -13.86
N LEU A 88 -44.22 8.16 -12.72
CA LEU A 88 -43.21 9.22 -12.62
C LEU A 88 -41.83 8.60 -12.82
N ALA A 89 -41.00 9.22 -13.66
CA ALA A 89 -39.66 8.75 -13.95
C ALA A 89 -38.63 9.82 -13.58
N ARG A 90 -37.63 9.44 -12.79
CA ARG A 90 -36.52 10.30 -12.41
C ARG A 90 -35.22 9.51 -12.29
N PHE A 91 -34.10 10.21 -12.18
CA PHE A 91 -32.89 9.59 -11.67
C PHE A 91 -33.02 9.36 -10.15
N PRO A 92 -32.22 8.45 -9.57
CA PRO A 92 -32.05 8.35 -8.12
C PRO A 92 -31.74 9.73 -7.52
N TYR A 93 -32.23 9.97 -6.30
CA TYR A 93 -31.84 11.21 -5.62
C TYR A 93 -30.32 11.19 -5.43
N PRO A 94 -29.63 12.31 -5.68
CA PRO A 94 -28.23 12.41 -5.30
C PRO A 94 -28.16 12.23 -3.77
N HIS A 95 -27.34 11.32 -3.32
CA HIS A 95 -26.85 11.27 -1.95
C HIS A 95 -25.40 11.72 -2.01
N GLN A 96 -24.98 12.54 -1.05
CA GLN A 96 -23.55 12.80 -0.87
C GLN A 96 -22.99 11.60 -0.12
N ALA A 97 -22.28 10.74 -0.85
CA ALA A 97 -21.29 9.91 -0.19
C ALA A 97 -20.26 10.85 0.44
N VAL A 98 -19.89 10.56 1.69
CA VAL A 98 -18.84 11.30 2.41
C VAL A 98 -17.55 10.54 2.16
N ALA A 99 -16.45 11.26 1.95
CA ALA A 99 -15.13 10.66 1.83
C ALA A 99 -14.82 9.74 3.02
N VAL A 100 -14.12 8.65 2.75
CA VAL A 100 -13.69 7.61 3.65
C VAL A 100 -12.17 7.64 3.71
N THR A 101 -11.62 8.13 4.82
CA THR A 101 -10.19 7.99 5.08
C THR A 101 -9.91 6.60 5.65
N GLY A 102 -9.07 5.83 4.96
CA GLY A 102 -8.68 4.49 5.38
C GLY A 102 -7.90 4.46 6.70
N GLN A 103 -8.02 3.36 7.46
CA GLN A 103 -7.34 3.18 8.76
C GLN A 103 -5.80 3.23 8.64
N GLY A 104 -5.28 2.98 7.44
CA GLY A 104 -3.85 3.00 7.18
C GLY A 104 -3.19 4.35 7.44
N VAL A 105 -3.89 5.48 7.22
CA VAL A 105 -3.32 6.83 7.39
C VAL A 105 -2.80 7.05 8.81
N ALA A 106 -3.56 6.59 9.81
CA ALA A 106 -3.19 6.74 11.22
C ALA A 106 -2.06 5.78 11.60
N ILE A 107 -2.16 4.48 11.28
CA ILE A 107 -1.18 3.49 11.74
C ILE A 107 0.21 3.66 11.10
N THR A 108 0.30 4.35 9.96
CA THR A 108 1.58 4.65 9.30
C THR A 108 2.17 6.01 9.71
N GLY A 109 1.50 6.80 10.54
CA GLY A 109 1.91 8.16 10.90
C GLY A 109 1.77 9.22 9.81
N ALA A 110 1.00 8.92 8.76
CA ALA A 110 0.69 9.93 7.75
C ALA A 110 -0.23 11.02 8.30
N ALA A 111 -1.15 10.67 9.21
CA ALA A 111 -2.01 11.65 9.87
C ALA A 111 -1.20 12.70 10.65
N ASP A 112 -0.13 12.28 11.31
CA ASP A 112 0.73 13.14 12.13
C ASP A 112 1.52 14.10 11.23
N MET A 113 2.12 13.60 10.15
CA MET A 113 2.72 14.42 9.08
C MET A 113 1.75 15.46 8.48
N GLN A 114 0.52 15.03 8.18
CA GLN A 114 -0.51 15.91 7.63
C GLN A 114 -0.92 17.01 8.62
N SER A 115 -0.96 16.69 9.92
CA SER A 115 -1.28 17.66 10.97
C SER A 115 -0.24 18.77 11.10
N LEU A 116 1.02 18.46 10.80
CA LEU A 116 2.14 19.42 10.69
C LEU A 116 2.13 20.21 9.36
N GLY A 117 1.11 20.01 8.52
CA GLY A 117 0.96 20.70 7.23
C GLY A 117 1.66 20.01 6.07
N ASN A 118 2.33 18.87 6.29
CA ASN A 118 2.90 18.07 5.21
C ASN A 118 1.82 17.17 4.58
N SER A 119 1.18 17.68 3.53
CA SER A 119 0.23 16.93 2.71
C SER A 119 0.85 16.33 1.44
N ALA A 120 2.17 16.37 1.30
CA ALA A 120 2.89 16.14 0.05
C ALA A 120 2.53 17.09 -1.11
N ALA A 121 2.15 18.32 -0.79
CA ALA A 121 1.86 19.36 -1.77
C ALA A 121 3.03 19.58 -2.75
N GLY A 122 2.73 19.57 -4.05
CA GLY A 122 3.74 19.75 -5.12
C GLY A 122 4.45 18.46 -5.56
N ILE A 123 4.27 17.35 -4.85
CA ILE A 123 4.75 16.04 -5.30
C ILE A 123 3.75 15.46 -6.31
N LYS A 124 4.28 14.82 -7.35
CA LYS A 124 3.50 14.12 -8.38
C LYS A 124 3.68 12.62 -8.22
N ILE A 125 2.58 11.89 -8.11
CA ILE A 125 2.56 10.44 -7.88
C ILE A 125 1.87 9.76 -9.06
N GLY A 126 2.49 8.72 -9.58
CA GLY A 126 1.95 7.84 -10.61
C GLY A 126 1.25 6.64 -10.00
N VAL A 127 0.09 6.25 -10.54
CA VAL A 127 -0.57 4.97 -10.25
C VAL A 127 -0.81 4.25 -11.57
N ILE A 128 -0.07 3.17 -11.80
CA ILE A 128 -0.20 2.34 -13.01
C ILE A 128 -0.96 1.07 -12.66
N ASP A 129 -2.14 0.88 -13.25
CA ASP A 129 -3.05 -0.21 -12.90
C ASP A 129 -3.80 -0.75 -14.15
N LEU A 130 -4.69 -1.74 -13.95
CA LEU A 130 -5.45 -2.41 -15.01
C LEU A 130 -6.84 -1.81 -15.24
N GLY A 131 -7.33 -0.97 -14.33
CA GLY A 131 -8.62 -0.31 -14.48
C GLY A 131 -8.99 0.64 -13.34
N PHE A 132 -9.74 1.68 -13.67
CA PHE A 132 -10.23 2.72 -12.76
C PHE A 132 -11.76 2.80 -12.81
N GLY A 133 -12.42 1.66 -12.61
CA GLY A 133 -13.87 1.57 -12.44
C GLY A 133 -14.34 2.42 -11.26
N SER A 134 -15.55 2.97 -11.35
CA SER A 134 -16.15 3.83 -10.31
C SER A 134 -15.33 5.08 -9.91
N LEU A 135 -14.38 5.53 -10.73
CA LEU A 135 -13.61 6.76 -10.48
C LEU A 135 -14.52 7.99 -10.26
N SER A 136 -15.59 8.14 -11.06
CA SER A 136 -16.53 9.25 -10.90
C SER A 136 -17.34 9.17 -9.60
N THR A 137 -17.51 7.99 -9.03
CA THR A 137 -18.15 7.80 -7.71
C THR A 137 -17.22 8.29 -6.61
N SER A 138 -15.97 7.85 -6.64
CA SER A 138 -14.89 8.32 -5.74
C SER A 138 -14.69 9.83 -5.80
N GLN A 139 -14.75 10.41 -7.00
CA GLN A 139 -14.68 11.86 -7.18
C GLN A 139 -15.90 12.61 -6.65
N ALA A 140 -17.08 11.99 -6.70
CA ALA A 140 -18.31 12.59 -6.21
C ALA A 140 -18.41 12.55 -4.68
N SER A 141 -17.76 11.60 -4.02
CA SER A 141 -17.65 11.51 -2.56
C SER A 141 -16.53 12.37 -1.98
N GLY A 142 -15.55 12.74 -2.80
CA GLY A 142 -14.39 13.53 -2.39
C GLY A 142 -13.17 12.69 -2.00
N ASP A 143 -13.22 11.37 -2.18
CA ASP A 143 -12.09 10.44 -1.96
C ASP A 143 -11.00 10.57 -3.01
N LEU A 144 -11.36 11.05 -4.21
CA LEU A 144 -10.40 11.46 -5.23
C LEU A 144 -10.73 12.85 -5.76
N PRO A 145 -9.72 13.65 -6.12
CA PRO A 145 -9.97 14.96 -6.71
C PRO A 145 -10.57 14.82 -8.12
N PRO A 146 -11.36 15.81 -8.57
CA PRO A 146 -11.85 15.82 -9.94
C PRO A 146 -10.68 15.88 -10.93
N THR A 147 -10.87 15.31 -12.11
CA THR A 147 -9.87 15.37 -13.18
C THR A 147 -9.54 16.82 -13.52
N GLY A 148 -8.26 17.16 -13.54
CA GLY A 148 -7.77 18.52 -13.62
C GLY A 148 -6.32 18.64 -13.14
N PRO A 149 -5.94 19.76 -12.49
CA PRO A 149 -4.56 20.00 -12.04
C PRO A 149 -4.02 18.93 -11.07
N ASN A 150 -4.89 18.39 -10.21
CA ASN A 150 -4.49 17.48 -9.14
C ASN A 150 -4.73 15.99 -9.48
N LEU A 151 -5.39 15.68 -10.59
CA LEU A 151 -5.55 14.31 -11.07
C LEU A 151 -5.69 14.27 -12.59
N SER A 152 -4.82 13.50 -13.22
CA SER A 152 -4.91 13.14 -14.63
C SER A 152 -5.09 11.63 -14.77
N ILE A 153 -5.75 11.19 -15.84
CA ILE A 153 -5.89 9.78 -16.15
C ILE A 153 -5.69 9.55 -17.64
N THR A 154 -4.82 8.61 -17.98
CA THR A 154 -4.50 8.22 -19.36
C THR A 154 -4.86 6.76 -19.59
N ASP A 155 -5.58 6.48 -20.68
CA ASP A 155 -5.89 5.12 -21.12
C ASP A 155 -4.96 4.73 -22.27
N TYR A 156 -3.99 3.86 -21.99
CA TYR A 156 -3.08 3.32 -23.00
C TYR A 156 -3.67 2.11 -23.74
N THR A 157 -4.80 1.60 -23.28
CA THR A 157 -5.44 0.41 -23.85
C THR A 157 -6.37 0.75 -25.02
N GLY A 158 -6.86 1.99 -25.10
CA GLY A 158 -7.87 2.41 -26.07
C GLY A 158 -9.27 1.86 -25.79
N THR A 159 -9.52 1.30 -24.60
CA THR A 159 -10.78 0.67 -24.20
C THR A 159 -11.60 1.51 -23.21
N GLY A 160 -11.14 2.72 -22.90
CA GLY A 160 -11.64 3.57 -21.83
C GLY A 160 -10.98 3.26 -20.49
N THR A 161 -11.11 4.17 -19.53
CA THR A 161 -10.45 4.10 -18.22
C THR A 161 -11.15 3.16 -17.22
N GLY A 162 -12.38 2.74 -17.50
CA GLY A 162 -13.14 1.81 -16.66
C GLY A 162 -12.54 0.39 -16.64
N GLY A 163 -13.23 -0.53 -15.98
CA GLY A 163 -12.76 -1.90 -15.76
C GLY A 163 -13.05 -2.33 -14.33
N THR A 164 -12.06 -2.95 -13.69
CA THR A 164 -12.11 -3.23 -12.24
C THR A 164 -12.05 -1.93 -11.44
N ASN A 165 -12.53 -1.95 -10.20
CA ASN A 165 -12.36 -0.83 -9.25
C ASN A 165 -10.96 -0.84 -8.59
N HIS A 166 -10.07 -1.74 -9.01
CA HIS A 166 -8.80 -1.99 -8.34
C HIS A 166 -7.91 -0.74 -8.30
N GLY A 167 -7.63 -0.13 -9.45
CA GLY A 167 -6.83 1.10 -9.54
C GLY A 167 -7.46 2.29 -8.82
N THR A 168 -8.80 2.36 -8.74
CA THR A 168 -9.48 3.42 -7.98
C THR A 168 -9.26 3.26 -6.48
N ASN A 169 -9.38 2.04 -5.92
CA ASN A 169 -9.06 1.78 -4.51
C ASN A 169 -7.59 2.10 -4.19
N VAL A 170 -6.69 1.73 -5.09
CA VAL A 170 -5.25 2.02 -4.95
C VAL A 170 -5.01 3.53 -4.94
N ALA A 171 -5.62 4.27 -5.87
CA ALA A 171 -5.50 5.72 -5.95
C ALA A 171 -6.09 6.43 -4.71
N GLU A 172 -7.21 5.96 -4.17
CA GLU A 172 -7.80 6.48 -2.93
C GLU A 172 -6.81 6.36 -1.76
N ILE A 173 -6.18 5.20 -1.57
CA ILE A 173 -5.20 5.02 -0.49
C ILE A 173 -4.00 5.95 -0.66
N VAL A 174 -3.50 6.12 -1.90
CA VAL A 174 -2.41 7.07 -2.16
C VAL A 174 -2.86 8.50 -1.81
N HIS A 175 -4.09 8.88 -2.17
CA HIS A 175 -4.63 10.22 -1.89
C HIS A 175 -4.84 10.45 -0.39
N ASP A 176 -5.38 9.47 0.32
CA ASP A 176 -5.57 9.51 1.78
C ASP A 176 -4.26 9.74 2.53
N MET A 177 -3.19 9.09 2.07
CA MET A 177 -1.85 9.26 2.64
C MET A 177 -1.21 10.60 2.27
N ALA A 178 -1.41 11.08 1.04
CA ALA A 178 -0.75 12.25 0.47
C ALA A 178 -1.77 13.19 -0.22
N PRO A 179 -2.67 13.85 0.54
CA PRO A 179 -3.85 14.52 -0.04
C PRO A 179 -3.50 15.78 -0.85
N GLY A 180 -2.32 16.36 -0.65
CA GLY A 180 -1.81 17.51 -1.41
C GLY A 180 -1.06 17.11 -2.70
N ALA A 181 -0.75 15.83 -2.89
CA ALA A 181 -0.04 15.37 -4.08
C ALA A 181 -0.95 15.37 -5.32
N SER A 182 -0.35 15.57 -6.50
CA SER A 182 -1.04 15.43 -7.78
C SER A 182 -0.92 14.00 -8.31
N LEU A 183 -2.04 13.40 -8.71
CA LEU A 183 -2.10 12.02 -9.18
C LEU A 183 -2.07 11.91 -10.71
N TYR A 184 -1.28 10.97 -11.21
CA TYR A 184 -1.20 10.58 -12.61
C TYR A 184 -1.60 9.11 -12.72
N LEU A 185 -2.82 8.85 -13.18
CA LEU A 185 -3.36 7.51 -13.29
C LEU A 185 -3.13 6.97 -14.71
N ALA A 186 -2.60 5.75 -14.84
CA ALA A 186 -2.42 5.11 -16.14
C ALA A 186 -3.06 3.74 -16.15
N LYS A 187 -3.99 3.53 -17.09
CA LYS A 187 -4.52 2.20 -17.38
C LYS A 187 -3.69 1.55 -18.47
N ILE A 188 -3.15 0.37 -18.19
CA ILE A 188 -2.34 -0.42 -19.11
C ILE A 188 -2.88 -1.86 -19.23
N ALA A 189 -2.40 -2.58 -20.23
CA ALA A 189 -2.71 -4.00 -20.45
C ALA A 189 -1.49 -4.86 -20.83
N ASN A 190 -0.37 -4.26 -21.23
CA ASN A 190 0.85 -4.98 -21.63
C ASN A 190 2.12 -4.18 -21.28
N GLU A 191 3.27 -4.83 -21.41
CA GLU A 191 4.59 -4.32 -21.05
C GLU A 191 5.03 -3.10 -21.87
N VAL A 192 4.59 -2.98 -23.13
CA VAL A 192 4.90 -1.81 -23.96
C VAL A 192 4.16 -0.58 -23.44
N GLN A 193 2.90 -0.75 -23.05
CA GLN A 193 2.10 0.31 -22.43
C GLN A 193 2.62 0.66 -21.03
N LEU A 194 3.14 -0.31 -20.28
CA LEU A 194 3.83 -0.06 -19.00
C LEU A 194 5.02 0.88 -19.20
N GLY A 195 5.88 0.60 -20.20
CA GLY A 195 7.02 1.44 -20.54
C GLY A 195 6.61 2.85 -20.98
N GLN A 196 5.63 2.97 -21.88
CA GLN A 196 5.14 4.28 -22.32
C GLN A 196 4.52 5.09 -21.17
N ALA A 197 3.76 4.44 -20.29
CA ALA A 197 3.17 5.09 -19.13
C ALA A 197 4.25 5.63 -18.18
N LEU A 198 5.32 4.86 -17.95
CA LEU A 198 6.47 5.31 -17.17
C LEU A 198 7.11 6.56 -17.80
N ASP A 199 7.45 6.50 -19.09
CA ASP A 199 8.12 7.61 -19.79
C ASP A 199 7.28 8.89 -19.78
N ASP A 200 5.96 8.77 -19.99
CA ASP A 200 5.05 9.91 -19.94
C ASP A 200 4.93 10.50 -18.51
N MET A 201 4.90 9.65 -17.48
CA MET A 201 4.83 10.06 -16.08
C MET A 201 6.10 10.80 -15.64
N THR A 202 7.27 10.26 -15.93
CA THR A 202 8.55 10.88 -15.56
C THR A 202 8.78 12.16 -16.34
N ALA A 203 8.40 12.22 -17.63
CA ALA A 203 8.39 13.45 -18.41
C ALA A 203 7.45 14.51 -17.81
N ALA A 204 6.33 14.10 -17.20
CA ALA A 204 5.45 14.99 -16.45
C ALA A 204 5.99 15.38 -15.07
N GLY A 205 7.13 14.82 -14.64
CA GLY A 205 7.78 15.10 -13.36
C GLY A 205 7.28 14.27 -12.19
N VAL A 206 6.63 13.12 -12.44
CA VAL A 206 6.28 12.16 -11.39
C VAL A 206 7.54 11.71 -10.64
N LYS A 207 7.45 11.65 -9.31
CA LYS A 207 8.58 11.32 -8.42
C LYS A 207 8.43 9.97 -7.71
N VAL A 208 7.20 9.48 -7.56
CA VAL A 208 6.92 8.17 -6.98
C VAL A 208 5.88 7.48 -7.85
N ILE A 209 6.09 6.21 -8.15
CA ILE A 209 5.19 5.39 -8.96
C ILE A 209 4.74 4.20 -8.13
N ASN A 210 3.43 4.06 -7.95
CA ASN A 210 2.82 2.85 -7.44
C ASN A 210 2.38 1.94 -8.61
N HIS A 211 2.76 0.68 -8.54
CA HIS A 211 2.22 -0.37 -9.39
C HIS A 211 1.76 -1.55 -8.53
N SER A 212 0.44 -1.65 -8.32
CA SER A 212 -0.19 -2.69 -7.49
C SER A 212 -0.57 -3.93 -8.32
N VAL A 213 0.22 -4.23 -9.35
CA VAL A 213 -0.02 -5.32 -10.30
C VAL A 213 1.24 -6.19 -10.38
N ALA A 214 1.04 -7.47 -10.68
CA ALA A 214 2.08 -8.46 -10.75
C ALA A 214 2.09 -9.16 -12.11
N TRP A 215 3.30 -9.46 -12.60
CA TRP A 215 3.53 -10.12 -13.88
C TRP A 215 4.03 -11.55 -13.65
N TYR A 216 3.35 -12.49 -14.29
CA TYR A 216 3.70 -13.91 -14.29
C TYR A 216 4.53 -14.23 -15.54
N GLY A 217 5.48 -15.16 -15.45
CA GLY A 217 6.12 -15.71 -16.64
C GLY A 217 7.19 -14.83 -17.31
N ALA A 218 7.38 -13.59 -16.85
CA ALA A 218 8.20 -12.60 -17.54
C ALA A 218 9.73 -12.84 -17.43
N ALA A 219 10.19 -13.45 -16.34
CA ALA A 219 11.57 -13.93 -16.14
C ALA A 219 11.58 -15.05 -15.08
N PHE A 220 12.76 -15.36 -14.51
CA PHE A 220 12.89 -16.34 -13.42
C PHE A 220 12.79 -15.69 -12.02
N TYR A 221 12.33 -14.44 -11.93
CA TYR A 221 12.18 -13.68 -10.68
C TYR A 221 13.50 -13.38 -9.95
N ASP A 222 14.56 -13.26 -10.75
CA ASP A 222 15.93 -12.93 -10.37
C ASP A 222 16.26 -11.44 -10.62
N GLY A 223 15.26 -10.61 -10.87
CA GLY A 223 15.42 -9.19 -11.19
C GLY A 223 15.83 -8.91 -12.65
N THR A 224 15.83 -9.92 -13.52
CA THR A 224 16.10 -9.75 -14.96
C THR A 224 14.81 -9.63 -15.78
N GLY A 225 14.94 -9.24 -17.06
CA GLY A 225 13.83 -9.24 -18.01
C GLY A 225 13.14 -7.89 -18.17
N SER A 226 12.32 -7.79 -19.22
CA SER A 226 11.80 -6.51 -19.72
C SER A 226 10.98 -5.72 -18.69
N ILE A 227 10.22 -6.41 -17.86
CA ILE A 227 9.42 -5.77 -16.79
C ILE A 227 10.36 -5.11 -15.76
N CYS A 228 11.45 -5.78 -15.39
CA CYS A 228 12.46 -5.19 -14.53
C CYS A 228 13.29 -4.10 -15.22
N ASP A 229 13.61 -4.23 -16.50
CA ASP A 229 14.30 -3.18 -17.24
C ASP A 229 13.48 -1.88 -17.24
N ILE A 230 12.17 -1.98 -17.47
CA ILE A 230 11.23 -0.84 -17.40
C ILE A 230 11.21 -0.28 -15.97
N ALA A 231 10.88 -1.08 -14.97
CA ALA A 231 10.72 -0.59 -13.60
C ALA A 231 12.02 0.00 -13.02
N ASN A 232 13.17 -0.62 -13.29
CA ASN A 232 14.48 -0.12 -12.86
C ASN A 232 14.87 1.18 -13.56
N SER A 233 14.36 1.45 -14.77
CA SER A 233 14.67 2.70 -15.49
C SER A 233 14.06 3.94 -14.81
N ALA A 234 12.97 3.78 -14.03
CA ALA A 234 12.36 4.86 -13.26
C ALA A 234 13.36 5.58 -12.34
N ASP A 235 14.25 4.83 -11.70
CA ASP A 235 15.32 5.37 -10.84
C ASP A 235 16.22 6.35 -11.59
N THR A 236 16.67 5.98 -12.80
CA THR A 236 17.51 6.85 -13.64
C THR A 236 16.75 8.04 -14.22
N GLN A 237 15.43 7.92 -14.31
CA GLN A 237 14.52 9.00 -14.71
C GLN A 237 14.09 9.87 -13.51
N GLY A 238 14.62 9.61 -12.30
CA GLY A 238 14.39 10.43 -11.11
C GLY A 238 13.09 10.14 -10.37
N ALA A 239 12.52 8.94 -10.54
CA ALA A 239 11.33 8.47 -9.84
C ALA A 239 11.60 7.18 -9.06
N GLN A 240 11.00 7.02 -7.89
CA GLN A 240 11.05 5.77 -7.13
C GLN A 240 9.83 4.90 -7.46
N TRP A 241 10.09 3.65 -7.84
CA TRP A 241 9.04 2.64 -8.07
C TRP A 241 8.73 1.86 -6.79
N VAL A 242 7.46 1.78 -6.43
CA VAL A 242 6.93 1.04 -5.28
C VAL A 242 5.95 -0.01 -5.82
N ASN A 243 6.15 -1.27 -5.45
CA ASN A 243 5.37 -2.39 -5.97
C ASN A 243 4.82 -3.29 -4.88
N ALA A 244 3.61 -3.77 -5.08
CA ALA A 244 3.04 -4.85 -4.29
C ALA A 244 3.84 -6.15 -4.48
N MET A 245 4.12 -6.90 -3.41
CA MET A 245 4.88 -8.16 -3.51
C MET A 245 4.16 -9.30 -4.24
N GLY A 246 2.84 -9.23 -4.31
CA GLY A 246 1.99 -10.29 -4.84
C GLY A 246 1.31 -11.09 -3.72
N ASN A 247 0.26 -11.81 -4.10
CA ASN A 247 -0.58 -12.60 -3.18
C ASN A 247 -0.43 -14.10 -3.46
N SER A 248 0.80 -14.56 -3.72
CA SER A 248 1.08 -15.88 -4.29
C SER A 248 1.83 -16.81 -3.35
N ARG A 249 1.97 -16.44 -2.07
CA ARG A 249 2.72 -17.21 -1.05
C ARG A 249 2.37 -18.69 -1.02
N LEU A 250 1.08 -19.00 -1.13
CA LEU A 250 0.57 -20.37 -1.05
C LEU A 250 0.26 -20.98 -2.43
N LYS A 251 0.47 -20.21 -3.50
CA LYS A 251 0.18 -20.55 -4.89
C LYS A 251 1.45 -20.76 -5.71
N HIS A 252 2.57 -20.96 -5.03
CA HIS A 252 3.91 -21.00 -5.59
C HIS A 252 4.63 -22.30 -5.23
N TYR A 253 5.44 -22.80 -6.15
CA TYR A 253 6.38 -23.89 -5.96
C TYR A 253 7.71 -23.54 -6.63
N LEU A 254 8.82 -23.78 -5.94
CA LEU A 254 10.18 -23.65 -6.40
C LEU A 254 10.93 -24.95 -6.09
N GLY A 255 11.49 -25.59 -7.11
CA GLY A 255 12.25 -26.82 -6.95
C GLY A 255 13.12 -27.10 -8.17
N THR A 256 14.23 -27.82 -8.00
CA THR A 256 15.03 -28.26 -9.15
C THR A 256 14.35 -29.47 -9.77
N PHE A 257 14.29 -29.52 -11.11
CA PHE A 257 13.80 -30.69 -11.82
C PHE A 257 14.52 -31.95 -11.30
N ALA A 258 13.75 -32.87 -10.78
CA ALA A 258 14.17 -34.19 -10.35
C ALA A 258 13.50 -35.21 -11.27
N ASP A 259 14.22 -36.29 -11.58
CA ASP A 259 13.71 -37.46 -12.29
C ASP A 259 14.53 -38.69 -11.87
N SER A 260 14.22 -39.19 -10.67
CA SER A 260 14.86 -40.33 -10.02
C SER A 260 14.49 -41.68 -10.64
N ASN A 261 13.33 -41.77 -11.28
CA ASN A 261 12.81 -42.99 -11.91
C ASN A 261 13.06 -43.04 -13.44
N ALA A 262 13.65 -41.99 -14.01
CA ALA A 262 14.01 -41.83 -15.42
C ALA A 262 12.80 -41.88 -16.39
N ASP A 263 11.64 -41.41 -15.94
CA ASP A 263 10.40 -41.33 -16.73
C ASP A 263 10.18 -39.95 -17.38
N LEU A 264 11.11 -39.01 -17.15
CA LEU A 264 11.12 -37.62 -17.60
C LEU A 264 10.06 -36.73 -16.94
N ARG A 265 9.41 -37.13 -15.86
CA ARG A 265 8.47 -36.29 -15.11
C ARG A 265 9.13 -35.73 -13.86
N HIS A 266 8.82 -34.47 -13.57
CA HIS A 266 9.32 -33.83 -12.38
C HIS A 266 8.71 -34.43 -11.12
N GLU A 267 9.55 -34.89 -10.20
CA GLU A 267 9.06 -35.22 -8.86
C GLU A 267 9.00 -34.00 -7.94
N PHE A 268 7.78 -33.59 -7.59
CA PHE A 268 7.53 -32.48 -6.65
C PHE A 268 7.82 -32.87 -5.19
N ALA A 269 7.78 -34.17 -4.91
CA ALA A 269 8.24 -34.80 -3.69
C ALA A 269 8.76 -36.21 -4.04
N THR A 270 9.55 -36.84 -3.17
CA THR A 270 10.14 -38.16 -3.46
C THR A 270 9.08 -39.18 -3.93
N GLY A 271 9.18 -39.62 -5.19
CA GLY A 271 8.27 -40.59 -5.81
C GLY A 271 6.88 -40.03 -6.18
N GLN A 272 6.73 -38.71 -6.24
CA GLN A 272 5.49 -38.03 -6.61
C GLN A 272 5.69 -37.18 -7.86
N ASP A 273 5.41 -37.77 -9.03
CA ASP A 273 5.67 -37.22 -10.38
C ASP A 273 4.62 -36.17 -10.82
N TYR A 274 3.86 -35.65 -9.86
CA TYR A 274 2.81 -34.66 -10.08
C TYR A 274 2.61 -33.79 -8.83
N ASN A 275 2.18 -32.54 -9.04
CA ASN A 275 1.55 -31.73 -8.01
C ASN A 275 0.02 -31.85 -8.13
N THR A 276 -0.72 -31.42 -7.12
CA THR A 276 -2.19 -31.40 -7.17
C THR A 276 -2.75 -30.03 -6.84
N ILE A 277 -3.89 -29.71 -7.45
CA ILE A 277 -4.63 -28.47 -7.23
C ILE A 277 -6.13 -28.76 -7.20
N ASN A 278 -6.85 -28.14 -6.27
CA ASN A 278 -8.31 -28.33 -6.15
C ASN A 278 -9.03 -27.22 -6.89
N LEU A 279 -9.66 -27.54 -8.02
CA LEU A 279 -10.35 -26.56 -8.86
C LEU A 279 -11.86 -26.61 -8.67
N THR A 280 -12.51 -25.46 -8.83
CA THR A 280 -13.97 -25.30 -8.72
C THR A 280 -14.57 -25.09 -10.10
N ALA A 281 -15.61 -25.86 -10.44
CA ALA A 281 -16.30 -25.76 -11.73
C ALA A 281 -16.65 -24.31 -12.09
N GLY A 282 -16.33 -23.92 -13.33
CA GLY A 282 -16.56 -22.57 -13.86
C GLY A 282 -15.57 -21.49 -13.41
N SER A 283 -14.63 -21.78 -12.50
CA SER A 283 -13.59 -20.84 -12.06
C SER A 283 -12.32 -21.04 -12.87
N ALA A 284 -11.97 -20.08 -13.72
CA ALA A 284 -10.75 -20.14 -14.52
C ALA A 284 -9.49 -20.20 -13.65
N VAL A 285 -8.50 -20.97 -14.12
CA VAL A 285 -7.16 -21.05 -13.54
C VAL A 285 -6.12 -20.95 -14.65
N SER A 286 -5.01 -20.29 -14.34
CA SER A 286 -3.79 -20.30 -15.14
C SER A 286 -2.69 -20.97 -14.33
N LEU A 287 -1.91 -21.84 -14.97
CA LEU A 287 -0.68 -22.40 -14.44
C LEU A 287 0.50 -21.90 -15.26
N ILE A 288 1.50 -21.38 -14.56
CA ILE A 288 2.62 -20.64 -15.12
C ILE A 288 3.91 -21.31 -14.62
N LEU A 289 4.65 -21.97 -15.51
CA LEU A 289 5.90 -22.65 -15.22
C LEU A 289 7.08 -21.87 -15.83
N ASN A 290 8.07 -21.50 -15.04
CA ASN A 290 9.33 -20.91 -15.49
C ASN A 290 10.53 -21.74 -15.04
N TRP A 291 11.68 -21.59 -15.68
CA TRP A 291 12.94 -22.19 -15.22
C TRP A 291 14.14 -21.28 -15.41
N ASN A 292 15.21 -21.55 -14.64
CA ASN A 292 16.40 -20.71 -14.58
C ASN A 292 17.26 -20.83 -15.86
N ALA A 293 16.77 -20.23 -16.95
CA ALA A 293 17.44 -20.16 -18.25
C ALA A 293 16.99 -18.95 -19.07
N TYR A 294 16.57 -17.87 -18.40
CA TYR A 294 16.17 -16.64 -19.10
C TYR A 294 17.38 -15.98 -19.76
N PRO A 295 17.27 -15.36 -20.97
CA PRO A 295 16.07 -15.20 -21.79
C PRO A 295 15.88 -16.30 -22.86
N ILE A 296 16.83 -17.20 -23.05
CA ILE A 296 16.76 -18.23 -24.09
C ILE A 296 17.24 -19.55 -23.53
N THR A 297 16.48 -20.60 -23.79
CA THR A 297 16.82 -21.96 -23.41
C THR A 297 16.77 -22.91 -24.60
N THR A 298 17.57 -23.97 -24.51
CA THR A 298 17.43 -25.16 -25.36
C THR A 298 16.76 -26.31 -24.60
N ILE A 299 16.61 -26.18 -23.29
CA ILE A 299 15.92 -27.13 -22.42
C ILE A 299 14.43 -26.92 -22.54
N ASP A 300 13.72 -28.02 -22.82
CA ASP A 300 12.33 -28.05 -23.24
C ASP A 300 11.52 -28.81 -22.18
N TYR A 301 10.73 -28.06 -21.40
CA TYR A 301 9.84 -28.61 -20.38
C TYR A 301 8.40 -28.34 -20.81
N ASP A 302 7.57 -29.38 -20.83
CA ASP A 302 6.15 -29.30 -21.11
C ASP A 302 5.34 -29.27 -19.81
N LEU A 303 4.22 -28.56 -19.81
CA LEU A 303 3.28 -28.48 -18.69
C LEU A 303 1.96 -29.14 -19.05
N TYR A 304 1.46 -30.02 -18.18
CA TYR A 304 0.18 -30.71 -18.36
C TYR A 304 -0.71 -30.57 -17.12
N LEU A 305 -2.01 -30.49 -17.35
CA LEU A 305 -3.04 -30.59 -16.33
C LEU A 305 -3.95 -31.78 -16.64
N TYR A 306 -4.08 -32.69 -15.69
CA TYR A 306 -4.91 -33.90 -15.79
C TYR A 306 -6.15 -33.79 -14.90
N ASN A 307 -7.27 -34.33 -15.39
CA ASN A 307 -8.43 -34.70 -14.59
C ASN A 307 -8.33 -36.19 -14.26
N GLY A 308 -8.09 -36.48 -12.98
CA GLY A 308 -7.78 -37.82 -12.48
C GLY A 308 -6.27 -38.12 -12.46
N PRO A 309 -5.82 -39.15 -11.71
CA PRO A 309 -4.40 -39.45 -11.54
C PRO A 309 -3.74 -39.85 -12.87
N PRO A 310 -2.58 -39.24 -13.25
CA PRO A 310 -1.90 -39.52 -14.51
C PRO A 310 -1.58 -41.00 -14.74
N ASP A 311 -1.25 -41.73 -13.67
CA ASP A 311 -0.84 -43.15 -13.73
C ASP A 311 -2.01 -44.13 -13.53
N SER A 312 -3.24 -43.63 -13.43
CA SER A 312 -4.45 -44.44 -13.23
C SER A 312 -5.58 -44.04 -14.18
N GLY A 313 -5.24 -43.71 -15.43
CA GLY A 313 -6.20 -43.41 -16.49
C GLY A 313 -6.73 -41.97 -16.49
N GLY A 314 -6.08 -41.05 -15.78
CA GLY A 314 -6.37 -39.63 -15.84
C GLY A 314 -6.23 -39.05 -17.26
N VAL A 315 -7.04 -38.05 -17.57
CA VAL A 315 -7.11 -37.46 -18.92
C VAL A 315 -6.52 -36.06 -18.88
N VAL A 316 -5.64 -35.74 -19.85
CA VAL A 316 -5.13 -34.37 -20.04
C VAL A 316 -6.29 -33.46 -20.42
N VAL A 317 -6.50 -32.40 -19.65
CA VAL A 317 -7.54 -31.39 -19.88
C VAL A 317 -6.99 -30.05 -20.38
N ALA A 318 -5.70 -29.78 -20.13
CA ALA A 318 -4.97 -28.66 -20.68
C ALA A 318 -3.47 -28.99 -20.73
N SER A 319 -2.74 -28.37 -21.66
CA SER A 319 -1.29 -28.52 -21.75
C SER A 319 -0.65 -27.33 -22.45
N SER A 320 0.63 -27.12 -22.17
CA SER A 320 1.51 -26.22 -22.92
C SER A 320 2.75 -26.99 -23.35
N LEU A 321 3.04 -26.92 -24.66
CA LEU A 321 4.03 -27.75 -25.35
C LEU A 321 4.93 -26.87 -26.23
N ASN A 322 5.20 -25.64 -25.80
CA ASN A 322 5.99 -24.73 -26.63
C ASN A 322 7.41 -25.28 -26.70
N ARG A 323 7.94 -25.42 -27.91
CA ARG A 323 9.28 -26.00 -28.06
C ARG A 323 10.36 -24.97 -27.75
N GLN A 324 11.16 -25.14 -26.70
CA GLN A 324 12.34 -24.31 -26.51
C GLN A 324 13.60 -24.95 -27.11
N SER A 325 13.95 -24.54 -28.33
CA SER A 325 15.12 -25.08 -29.05
C SER A 325 16.29 -24.10 -29.17
N GLY A 326 16.24 -22.96 -28.47
CA GLY A 326 17.18 -21.85 -28.62
C GLY A 326 17.09 -21.05 -29.93
N ASN A 327 16.26 -21.48 -30.89
CA ASN A 327 16.11 -20.83 -32.19
C ASN A 327 14.93 -19.85 -32.17
N ARG A 328 15.24 -18.56 -32.00
CA ARG A 328 14.27 -17.46 -31.98
C ARG A 328 13.49 -17.25 -33.29
N SER A 329 13.98 -17.77 -34.41
CA SER A 329 13.36 -17.55 -35.73
C SER A 329 12.22 -18.53 -36.04
N THR A 330 12.10 -19.61 -35.27
CA THR A 330 11.18 -20.72 -35.60
C THR A 330 10.39 -21.22 -34.41
N TYR A 331 10.90 -21.07 -33.18
CA TYR A 331 10.26 -21.58 -31.98
C TYR A 331 10.25 -20.54 -30.86
N TYR A 332 9.34 -20.72 -29.89
CA TYR A 332 9.25 -19.87 -28.71
C TYR A 332 10.46 -20.12 -27.80
N PRO A 333 11.38 -19.15 -27.64
CA PRO A 333 12.70 -19.42 -27.06
C PRO A 333 12.76 -19.22 -25.53
N TYR A 334 11.73 -18.61 -24.95
CA TYR A 334 11.71 -18.20 -23.55
C TYR A 334 11.45 -19.41 -22.63
N PRO A 335 12.08 -19.48 -21.46
CA PRO A 335 11.96 -20.58 -20.52
C PRO A 335 10.65 -20.52 -19.72
N TYR A 336 9.53 -20.67 -20.43
CA TYR A 336 8.21 -20.49 -19.87
C TYR A 336 7.17 -21.38 -20.57
N GLU A 337 6.30 -21.99 -19.76
CA GLU A 337 5.06 -22.62 -20.20
C GLU A 337 3.84 -22.07 -19.45
N ALA A 338 2.77 -21.81 -20.21
CA ALA A 338 1.49 -21.34 -19.69
C ALA A 338 0.36 -22.26 -20.12
N LEU A 339 -0.56 -22.59 -19.22
CA LEU A 339 -1.86 -23.09 -19.63
C LEU A 339 -2.98 -22.39 -18.89
N ASP A 340 -4.10 -22.20 -19.59
CA ASP A 340 -5.36 -21.71 -19.04
C ASP A 340 -6.39 -22.82 -19.09
N TYR A 341 -7.17 -22.97 -18.03
CA TYR A 341 -8.22 -23.97 -17.96
C TYR A 341 -9.43 -23.47 -17.15
N THR A 342 -10.63 -23.77 -17.62
CA THR A 342 -11.86 -23.59 -16.85
C THR A 342 -12.50 -24.96 -16.62
N PRO A 343 -12.49 -25.48 -15.39
CA PRO A 343 -12.98 -26.82 -15.09
C PRO A 343 -14.50 -26.90 -15.29
N THR A 344 -14.96 -28.01 -15.88
CA THR A 344 -16.38 -28.31 -16.01
C THR A 344 -16.95 -29.05 -14.78
N SER A 345 -16.07 -29.56 -13.92
CA SER A 345 -16.42 -30.22 -12.65
C SER A 345 -15.42 -29.82 -11.57
N SER A 346 -15.90 -29.71 -10.33
CA SER A 346 -15.03 -29.43 -9.19
C SER A 346 -14.31 -30.70 -8.74
N GLY A 347 -13.05 -30.59 -8.32
CA GLY A 347 -12.29 -31.73 -7.84
C GLY A 347 -10.78 -31.49 -7.84
N THR A 348 -10.03 -32.56 -7.59
CA THR A 348 -8.57 -32.55 -7.61
C THR A 348 -8.06 -32.80 -9.03
N PHE A 349 -7.21 -31.89 -9.50
CA PHE A 349 -6.51 -31.97 -10.77
C PHE A 349 -5.00 -32.14 -10.52
N TYR A 350 -4.31 -32.75 -11.47
CA TYR A 350 -2.92 -33.17 -11.34
C TYR A 350 -2.05 -32.42 -12.33
N ILE A 351 -1.02 -31.75 -11.83
CA ILE A 351 -0.09 -30.94 -12.60
C ILE A 351 1.16 -31.78 -12.84
N VAL A 352 1.53 -31.98 -14.09
CA VAL A 352 2.74 -32.74 -14.47
C VAL A 352 3.64 -31.80 -15.26
N VAL A 353 4.92 -31.75 -14.86
CA VAL A 353 5.97 -31.10 -15.66
C VAL A 353 6.81 -32.21 -16.26
N LYS A 354 6.95 -32.22 -17.59
CA LYS A 354 7.70 -33.26 -18.29
C LYS A 354 8.87 -32.65 -19.05
N LYS A 355 10.03 -33.28 -18.97
CA LYS A 355 11.19 -32.92 -19.77
C LYS A 355 11.15 -33.64 -21.12
N VAL A 356 11.39 -32.93 -22.21
CA VAL A 356 11.33 -33.53 -23.56
C VAL A 356 12.56 -34.40 -23.85
N ASN A 357 13.72 -34.08 -23.26
CA ASN A 357 14.98 -34.80 -23.49
C ASN A 357 15.81 -34.97 -22.20
N SER A 358 16.14 -36.23 -21.85
CA SER A 358 16.94 -36.58 -20.66
C SER A 358 18.38 -36.07 -20.68
N SER A 359 18.96 -35.82 -21.86
CA SER A 359 20.37 -35.39 -21.99
C SER A 359 20.64 -33.96 -21.55
N GLN A 360 19.58 -33.18 -21.29
CA GLN A 360 19.69 -31.77 -20.91
C GLN A 360 19.86 -31.63 -19.40
N ALA A 361 20.43 -30.50 -18.94
CA ALA A 361 20.63 -30.24 -17.52
C ALA A 361 19.29 -30.12 -16.76
N ASN A 362 19.26 -30.53 -15.50
CA ASN A 362 18.12 -30.27 -14.62
C ASN A 362 18.24 -28.85 -14.07
N LEU A 363 17.15 -28.08 -14.15
CA LEU A 363 17.15 -26.67 -13.74
C LEU A 363 16.13 -26.42 -12.63
N PRO A 364 16.37 -25.41 -11.78
CA PRO A 364 15.35 -24.81 -10.93
C PRO A 364 14.13 -24.38 -11.74
N LEU A 365 12.95 -24.73 -11.23
CA LEU A 365 11.63 -24.47 -11.80
C LEU A 365 10.82 -23.65 -10.81
N THR A 366 10.07 -22.64 -11.29
CA THR A 366 9.00 -22.00 -10.53
C THR A 366 7.66 -22.38 -11.13
N LEU A 367 6.67 -22.71 -10.32
CA LEU A 367 5.29 -22.90 -10.76
C LEU A 367 4.36 -21.98 -9.96
N PHE A 368 3.56 -21.19 -10.66
CA PHE A 368 2.53 -20.34 -10.07
C PHE A 368 1.13 -20.75 -10.52
N SER A 369 0.15 -20.57 -9.63
CA SER A 369 -1.27 -20.58 -9.97
C SER A 369 -1.90 -19.20 -9.78
N THR A 370 -2.72 -18.75 -10.74
CA THR A 370 -3.61 -17.60 -10.55
C THR A 370 -4.87 -17.96 -9.76
N GLY A 371 -5.14 -19.25 -9.61
CA GLY A 371 -6.32 -19.81 -8.94
C GLY A 371 -6.05 -20.14 -7.46
N PRO A 372 -6.45 -21.32 -6.98
CA PRO A 372 -6.29 -21.74 -5.58
C PRO A 372 -4.85 -22.16 -5.26
N ASP A 373 -4.61 -22.44 -3.97
CA ASP A 373 -3.32 -22.90 -3.45
C ASP A 373 -2.85 -24.21 -4.09
N LEU A 374 -1.53 -24.33 -4.27
CA LEU A 374 -0.89 -25.59 -4.63
C LEU A 374 -0.78 -26.49 -3.39
N VAL A 375 -0.93 -27.81 -3.57
CA VAL A 375 -0.77 -28.76 -2.46
C VAL A 375 0.70 -28.92 -2.09
N THR A 376 1.56 -29.25 -3.06
CA THR A 376 3.01 -29.18 -2.87
C THR A 376 3.47 -27.76 -3.22
N ARG A 377 4.02 -27.04 -2.26
CA ARG A 377 4.29 -25.61 -2.38
C ARG A 377 5.54 -25.20 -1.63
N THR A 378 6.12 -24.10 -2.06
CA THR A 378 7.20 -23.40 -1.36
C THR A 378 6.81 -21.95 -1.18
N THR A 379 6.90 -21.45 0.05
CA THR A 379 6.48 -20.08 0.35
C THR A 379 7.60 -19.08 0.02
N ALA A 380 8.85 -19.45 0.24
CA ALA A 380 10.02 -18.67 -0.16
C ALA A 380 10.03 -18.41 -1.68
N SER A 381 10.52 -17.24 -2.05
CA SER A 381 10.65 -16.79 -3.45
C SER A 381 9.35 -16.76 -4.24
N SER A 382 8.21 -16.55 -3.58
CA SER A 382 6.91 -16.42 -4.24
C SER A 382 6.66 -15.03 -4.83
N ILE A 383 7.72 -14.24 -5.03
CA ILE A 383 7.69 -12.85 -5.50
C ILE A 383 7.38 -12.83 -6.99
N LEU A 384 6.60 -11.85 -7.43
CA LEU A 384 6.32 -11.60 -8.84
C LEU A 384 6.92 -10.28 -9.32
N GLN A 385 7.10 -10.16 -10.64
CA GLN A 385 7.61 -8.93 -11.24
C GLN A 385 6.60 -7.78 -11.18
N PRO A 386 7.03 -6.51 -11.01
CA PRO A 386 8.42 -6.06 -10.84
C PRO A 386 8.91 -5.98 -9.37
N ALA A 387 8.25 -6.59 -8.40
CA ALA A 387 8.66 -6.45 -6.99
C ALA A 387 10.02 -7.08 -6.67
N ASP A 388 10.46 -8.06 -7.47
CA ASP A 388 11.80 -8.67 -7.42
C ASP A 388 12.90 -7.78 -8.00
N CYS A 389 12.58 -6.70 -8.73
CA CYS A 389 13.57 -5.88 -9.42
C CYS A 389 14.43 -5.08 -8.42
N ALA A 390 15.71 -4.88 -8.77
CA ALA A 390 16.73 -4.37 -7.83
C ALA A 390 16.50 -2.93 -7.35
N LYS A 391 15.84 -2.08 -8.16
CA LYS A 391 15.61 -0.66 -7.83
C LYS A 391 14.15 -0.37 -7.46
N VAL A 392 13.35 -1.41 -7.31
CA VAL A 392 11.95 -1.34 -6.89
C VAL A 392 11.88 -1.59 -5.39
N ILE A 393 11.03 -0.85 -4.68
CA ILE A 393 10.66 -1.19 -3.30
C ILE A 393 9.49 -2.17 -3.35
N GLY A 394 9.72 -3.39 -2.89
CA GLY A 394 8.69 -4.41 -2.69
C GLY A 394 8.00 -4.20 -1.35
N VAL A 395 6.66 -4.21 -1.37
CA VAL A 395 5.83 -3.95 -0.19
C VAL A 395 4.99 -5.18 0.16
N GLY A 396 5.33 -5.81 1.29
CA GLY A 396 4.55 -6.87 1.92
C GLY A 396 3.29 -6.33 2.61
N ALA A 397 2.38 -7.22 3.01
CA ALA A 397 1.12 -6.84 3.65
C ALA A 397 1.05 -7.31 5.11
N VAL A 398 0.67 -6.40 6.01
CA VAL A 398 0.23 -6.72 7.39
C VAL A 398 -1.21 -6.28 7.59
N ASP A 399 -1.95 -6.98 8.45
CA ASP A 399 -3.26 -6.50 8.90
C ASP A 399 -3.12 -5.30 9.85
N LEU A 400 -4.24 -4.75 10.31
CA LEU A 400 -4.26 -3.60 11.22
C LEU A 400 -3.72 -3.90 12.64
N ASN A 401 -3.40 -5.16 12.93
CA ASN A 401 -2.79 -5.61 14.19
C ASN A 401 -1.35 -6.11 13.97
N ASP A 402 -0.71 -5.71 12.88
CA ASP A 402 0.68 -6.07 12.53
C ASP A 402 0.92 -7.55 12.23
N ASN A 403 -0.14 -8.35 12.00
CA ASN A 403 0.05 -9.73 11.56
C ASN A 403 0.34 -9.79 10.07
N ALA A 404 1.47 -10.38 9.70
CA ALA A 404 1.84 -10.60 8.30
C ALA A 404 0.79 -11.45 7.58
N GLY A 405 0.28 -10.94 6.45
CA GLY A 405 -0.75 -11.58 5.64
C GLY A 405 -0.34 -12.97 5.16
N SER A 406 -1.17 -13.97 5.40
CA SER A 406 -0.90 -15.36 5.01
C SER A 406 -0.80 -15.58 3.50
N PHE A 407 -1.33 -14.64 2.71
CA PHE A 407 -1.26 -14.61 1.25
C PHE A 407 -0.03 -13.87 0.71
N SER A 408 0.57 -12.97 1.50
CA SER A 408 1.58 -12.00 1.04
C SER A 408 2.82 -12.74 0.60
N SER A 409 3.21 -12.56 -0.66
CA SER A 409 4.42 -13.18 -1.18
C SER A 409 5.65 -12.78 -0.37
N GLU A 410 6.57 -13.72 -0.20
CA GLU A 410 7.77 -13.56 0.64
C GLU A 410 9.04 -13.85 -0.16
N GLY A 411 10.14 -13.23 0.27
CA GLY A 411 11.46 -13.46 -0.32
C GLY A 411 12.15 -14.74 0.17
N PRO A 412 13.45 -14.87 -0.14
CA PRO A 412 14.24 -13.96 -1.01
C PRO A 412 13.79 -14.00 -2.48
N THR A 413 14.31 -13.13 -3.34
CA THR A 413 14.24 -13.36 -4.81
C THR A 413 14.92 -14.68 -5.18
N THR A 414 14.71 -15.19 -6.40
CA THR A 414 15.33 -16.48 -6.80
C THR A 414 16.86 -16.38 -6.94
N ASP A 415 17.42 -15.18 -7.07
CA ASP A 415 18.86 -14.89 -6.97
C ASP A 415 19.34 -14.55 -5.54
N GLY A 416 18.46 -14.60 -4.54
CA GLY A 416 18.80 -14.51 -3.12
C GLY A 416 18.76 -13.12 -2.49
N ARG A 417 18.32 -12.07 -3.21
CA ARG A 417 18.21 -10.72 -2.66
C ARG A 417 17.10 -10.62 -1.61
N PRO A 418 17.31 -9.83 -0.54
CA PRO A 418 16.29 -9.63 0.49
C PRO A 418 15.09 -8.85 -0.04
N LYS A 419 13.90 -9.41 0.17
CA LYS A 419 12.60 -8.86 -0.18
C LYS A 419 11.52 -9.41 0.78
N PRO A 420 10.41 -8.70 1.05
CA PRO A 420 10.21 -7.29 0.72
C PRO A 420 11.20 -6.40 1.47
N GLU A 421 11.35 -5.14 1.05
CA GLU A 421 12.08 -4.15 1.85
C GLU A 421 11.27 -3.74 3.09
N ILE A 422 9.95 -3.59 2.93
CA ILE A 422 9.04 -3.13 3.97
C ILE A 422 7.66 -3.79 3.84
N ALA A 423 6.85 -3.69 4.87
CA ALA A 423 5.42 -3.99 4.83
C ALA A 423 4.57 -2.74 5.05
N ALA A 424 3.28 -2.85 4.72
CA ALA A 424 2.31 -1.81 5.00
C ALA A 424 0.89 -2.40 5.22
N PRO A 425 -0.04 -1.60 5.78
CA PRO A 425 -1.38 -2.08 6.10
C PRO A 425 -2.18 -2.56 4.89
N ASN A 426 -2.98 -3.59 5.09
CA ASN A 426 -3.99 -4.05 4.14
C ASN A 426 -5.32 -4.34 4.86
N GLY A 427 -6.38 -4.60 4.10
CA GLY A 427 -7.72 -4.78 4.66
C GLY A 427 -8.35 -3.46 5.10
N VAL A 428 -7.90 -2.34 4.54
CA VAL A 428 -8.38 -0.99 4.87
C VAL A 428 -9.66 -0.65 4.14
N GLN A 429 -10.47 0.22 4.72
CA GLN A 429 -11.68 0.73 4.08
C GLN A 429 -11.32 1.72 2.96
N THR A 430 -12.13 1.73 1.90
CA THR A 430 -12.13 2.72 0.82
C THR A 430 -13.58 3.14 0.54
N SER A 431 -13.81 4.12 -0.34
CA SER A 431 -15.17 4.50 -0.73
C SER A 431 -15.92 3.39 -1.48
N LEU A 432 -15.15 2.47 -2.10
CA LEU A 432 -15.67 1.40 -2.96
C LEU A 432 -15.62 0.02 -2.30
N SER A 433 -14.97 -0.11 -1.14
CA SER A 433 -14.83 -1.38 -0.43
C SER A 433 -14.88 -1.18 1.09
N SER A 434 -15.62 -2.04 1.78
CA SER A 434 -15.59 -2.11 3.24
C SER A 434 -14.25 -2.62 3.80
N ALA A 435 -13.50 -3.37 2.98
CA ALA A 435 -12.12 -3.76 3.26
C ALA A 435 -11.41 -4.15 1.94
N PHE A 436 -10.38 -3.40 1.55
CA PHE A 436 -9.54 -3.67 0.40
C PHE A 436 -8.30 -4.45 0.85
N TRP A 437 -8.25 -5.73 0.48
CA TRP A 437 -7.23 -6.68 0.93
C TRP A 437 -6.12 -6.88 -0.10
N GLY A 438 -4.98 -7.36 0.38
CA GLY A 438 -3.85 -7.76 -0.47
C GLY A 438 -2.67 -6.81 -0.40
N THR A 439 -1.53 -7.22 -0.96
CA THR A 439 -0.37 -6.34 -1.12
C THR A 439 -0.68 -5.11 -1.99
N SER A 440 -1.74 -5.20 -2.81
CA SER A 440 -2.27 -4.06 -3.58
C SER A 440 -2.85 -2.95 -2.72
N ALA A 441 -3.30 -3.25 -1.50
CA ALA A 441 -3.68 -2.24 -0.52
C ALA A 441 -2.47 -1.75 0.29
N ALA A 442 -1.44 -2.59 0.47
CA ALA A 442 -0.23 -2.22 1.20
C ALA A 442 0.68 -1.25 0.42
N SER A 443 0.99 -1.55 -0.85
CA SER A 443 1.90 -0.72 -1.66
C SER A 443 1.49 0.76 -1.81
N PRO A 444 0.20 1.15 -1.94
CA PRO A 444 -0.16 2.57 -1.99
C PRO A 444 0.08 3.31 -0.67
N HIS A 445 0.04 2.64 0.49
CA HIS A 445 0.43 3.28 1.76
C HIS A 445 1.92 3.63 1.75
N ALA A 446 2.78 2.68 1.36
CA ALA A 446 4.22 2.94 1.23
C ALA A 446 4.52 4.02 0.17
N THR A 447 3.71 4.09 -0.89
CA THR A 447 3.81 5.14 -1.93
C THR A 447 3.48 6.51 -1.35
N GLY A 448 2.40 6.62 -0.57
CA GLY A 448 2.02 7.86 0.11
C GLY A 448 3.07 8.30 1.13
N ALA A 449 3.59 7.36 1.93
CA ALA A 449 4.70 7.59 2.85
C ALA A 449 5.95 8.12 2.11
N ALA A 450 6.32 7.50 0.98
CA ALA A 450 7.42 7.96 0.15
C ALA A 450 7.22 9.41 -0.35
N ALA A 451 6.00 9.78 -0.72
CA ALA A 451 5.67 11.14 -1.14
C ALA A 451 5.74 12.16 0.01
N LEU A 452 5.29 11.78 1.21
CA LEU A 452 5.40 12.61 2.41
C LEU A 452 6.87 12.86 2.79
N MET A 453 7.71 11.83 2.74
CA MET A 453 9.15 11.95 2.99
C MET A 453 9.84 12.84 1.94
N LEU A 454 9.47 12.71 0.66
CA LEU A 454 9.97 13.61 -0.39
C LEU A 454 9.51 15.05 -0.19
N ALA A 455 8.31 15.29 0.33
CA ALA A 455 7.86 16.65 0.59
C ALA A 455 8.58 17.29 1.78
N ALA A 456 8.91 16.50 2.81
CA ALA A 456 9.77 16.93 3.92
C ALA A 456 11.21 17.18 3.46
N ASN A 457 11.71 16.41 2.50
CA ASN A 457 13.05 16.58 1.92
C ASN A 457 13.04 16.50 0.38
N PRO A 458 12.71 17.60 -0.32
CA PRO A 458 12.56 17.62 -1.78
C PRO A 458 13.83 17.30 -2.58
N GLY A 459 14.99 17.31 -1.93
CA GLY A 459 16.28 17.00 -2.55
C GLY A 459 16.64 15.52 -2.61
N MET A 460 15.84 14.65 -1.98
CA MET A 460 16.12 13.20 -1.95
C MET A 460 16.11 12.59 -3.36
N THR A 461 17.18 11.85 -3.66
CA THR A 461 17.25 10.96 -4.82
C THR A 461 16.41 9.70 -4.59
N PRO A 462 16.00 8.98 -5.65
CA PRO A 462 15.33 7.69 -5.49
C PRO A 462 16.12 6.69 -4.62
N ALA A 463 17.45 6.66 -4.76
CA ALA A 463 18.31 5.81 -3.93
C ALA A 463 18.28 6.17 -2.43
N GLN A 464 18.26 7.46 -2.09
CA GLN A 464 18.13 7.90 -0.70
C GLN A 464 16.74 7.56 -0.15
N LEU A 465 15.69 7.72 -0.95
CA LEU A 465 14.34 7.34 -0.56
C LEU A 465 14.20 5.83 -0.33
N ARG A 466 14.85 4.99 -1.17
CA ARG A 466 14.93 3.53 -0.94
C ARG A 466 15.65 3.15 0.35
N ALA A 467 16.61 3.94 0.79
CA ALA A 467 17.32 3.70 2.04
C ALA A 467 16.53 4.21 3.26
N ALA A 468 15.79 5.31 3.11
CA ALA A 468 15.06 5.93 4.20
C ALA A 468 13.77 5.17 4.56
N LEU A 469 13.06 4.62 3.57
CA LEU A 469 11.79 3.93 3.82
C LEU A 469 11.93 2.70 4.76
N PRO A 470 12.94 1.82 4.60
CA PRO A 470 13.16 0.72 5.55
C PRO A 470 13.68 1.15 6.92
N ALA A 471 14.08 2.41 7.11
CA ALA A 471 14.44 2.97 8.41
C ALA A 471 13.21 3.58 9.12
N ALA A 472 12.18 4.00 8.37
CA ALA A 472 10.93 4.55 8.87
C ALA A 472 9.87 3.45 9.07
N VAL A 473 10.19 2.44 9.90
CA VAL A 473 9.33 1.28 10.13
C VAL A 473 9.22 0.94 11.60
N LYS A 474 8.07 0.39 11.99
CA LYS A 474 7.94 -0.45 13.17
C LYS A 474 8.34 -1.87 12.80
N ASP A 475 9.34 -2.41 13.50
CA ASP A 475 9.68 -3.82 13.42
C ASP A 475 8.49 -4.68 13.90
N VAL A 476 8.07 -5.62 13.06
CA VAL A 476 6.88 -6.45 13.25
C VAL A 476 7.18 -7.86 12.78
N SER A 477 6.38 -8.84 13.20
CA SER A 477 6.63 -10.26 12.96
C SER A 477 7.87 -10.75 13.70
N THR A 478 9.04 -10.85 13.07
CA THR A 478 10.27 -11.36 13.69
C THR A 478 11.25 -10.21 13.85
N ALA A 479 11.89 -10.10 15.02
CA ALA A 479 12.84 -9.02 15.28
C ALA A 479 13.95 -8.95 14.21
N GLY A 480 14.18 -7.75 13.69
CA GLY A 480 15.06 -7.48 12.56
C GLY A 480 14.43 -7.79 11.21
N PHE A 481 15.27 -7.91 10.19
CA PHE A 481 14.78 -8.22 8.84
C PHE A 481 14.18 -9.64 8.77
N ASP A 482 12.98 -9.76 8.20
CA ASP A 482 12.41 -11.04 7.80
C ASP A 482 11.82 -11.01 6.38
N TYR A 483 11.71 -12.18 5.75
CA TYR A 483 11.26 -12.28 4.35
C TYR A 483 9.76 -12.03 4.15
N ARG A 484 8.98 -11.84 5.22
CA ARG A 484 7.53 -11.59 5.17
C ARG A 484 7.21 -10.11 5.28
N THR A 485 7.89 -9.39 6.17
CA THR A 485 7.63 -7.98 6.47
C THR A 485 8.80 -7.05 6.17
N GLY A 486 9.93 -7.58 5.72
CA GLY A 486 11.12 -6.80 5.42
C GLY A 486 11.73 -6.26 6.71
N SER A 487 12.09 -4.99 6.72
CA SER A 487 12.51 -4.30 7.95
C SER A 487 11.37 -4.01 8.93
N GLY A 488 10.11 -4.13 8.48
CA GLY A 488 8.94 -3.85 9.32
C GLY A 488 7.82 -3.14 8.57
N ARG A 489 6.72 -2.83 9.28
CA ARG A 489 5.60 -2.06 8.74
C ARG A 489 5.97 -0.57 8.76
N ILE A 490 5.71 0.14 7.67
CA ILE A 490 5.93 1.60 7.61
C ILE A 490 5.28 2.33 8.81
N SER A 491 6.08 3.19 9.44
CA SER A 491 5.72 4.08 10.54
C SER A 491 6.58 5.34 10.41
N LEU A 492 5.95 6.45 10.04
CA LEU A 492 6.64 7.71 9.76
C LEU A 492 7.07 8.41 11.05
N ASP A 493 8.17 9.14 10.94
CA ASP A 493 8.68 10.12 11.90
C ASP A 493 8.23 11.49 11.38
N ALA A 494 7.35 12.17 12.11
CA ALA A 494 6.66 13.35 11.59
C ALA A 494 7.37 14.67 11.87
N ASP A 495 8.01 14.79 13.03
CA ASP A 495 8.78 15.97 13.43
C ASP A 495 10.27 15.86 13.13
N GLY A 496 10.74 14.67 12.75
CA GLY A 496 12.09 14.43 12.23
C GLY A 496 13.14 14.33 13.32
N ASP A 497 12.76 13.96 14.54
CA ASP A 497 13.66 13.86 15.67
C ASP A 497 14.45 12.53 15.70
N GLY A 498 14.01 11.53 14.93
CA GLY A 498 14.61 10.20 14.84
C GLY A 498 13.75 9.07 15.40
N LEU A 499 12.62 9.37 16.06
CA LEU A 499 11.65 8.39 16.51
C LEU A 499 10.50 8.27 15.52
N ASN A 500 10.15 7.05 15.14
CA ASN A 500 8.91 6.85 14.40
C ASN A 500 7.71 6.88 15.36
N ARG A 501 6.53 7.13 14.79
CA ARG A 501 5.26 7.18 15.52
C ARG A 501 5.05 6.03 16.50
N ASP A 502 5.33 4.78 16.12
CA ASP A 502 5.07 3.66 17.03
C ASP A 502 6.04 3.65 18.21
N THR A 503 7.25 4.16 18.03
CA THR A 503 8.24 4.32 19.09
C THR A 503 7.80 5.41 20.05
N GLU A 504 7.34 6.54 19.53
CA GLU A 504 6.82 7.65 20.35
C GLU A 504 5.62 7.23 21.19
N LEU A 505 4.67 6.48 20.59
CA LEU A 505 3.53 5.93 21.34
C LEU A 505 3.94 4.95 22.44
N VAL A 506 5.10 4.28 22.31
CA VAL A 506 5.64 3.39 23.35
C VAL A 506 6.24 4.19 24.50
N TYR A 507 6.96 5.27 24.21
CA TYR A 507 7.57 6.15 25.22
C TYR A 507 6.60 7.19 25.79
N GLY A 508 5.40 7.33 25.20
CA GLY A 508 4.40 8.29 25.64
C GLY A 508 4.69 9.73 25.18
N THR A 509 5.58 9.88 24.20
CA THR A 509 5.95 11.16 23.61
C THR A 509 4.97 11.58 22.51
N SER A 510 5.10 12.81 22.03
CA SER A 510 4.19 13.41 21.05
C SER A 510 4.69 13.22 19.62
N PRO A 511 3.95 12.52 18.71
CA PRO A 511 4.31 12.32 17.31
C PRO A 511 4.44 13.54 16.40
N THR A 512 4.44 14.73 16.96
CA THR A 512 4.43 15.99 16.24
C THR A 512 5.28 17.06 16.94
N LEU A 513 6.00 16.69 18.01
CA LEU A 513 6.85 17.58 18.79
C LEU A 513 8.16 16.85 19.07
N ALA A 514 9.23 17.28 18.41
CA ALA A 514 10.55 16.67 18.55
C ALA A 514 11.12 16.71 19.98
N ASP A 515 10.57 17.57 20.84
CA ASP A 515 10.92 17.75 22.25
C ASP A 515 9.58 17.86 22.98
N THR A 516 9.16 16.77 23.62
CA THR A 516 7.80 16.62 24.15
C THR A 516 7.55 17.46 25.40
N ASP A 517 8.54 17.60 26.28
CA ASP A 517 8.42 18.36 27.53
C ASP A 517 9.01 19.78 27.46
N GLY A 518 9.73 20.10 26.39
CA GLY A 518 10.17 21.44 26.03
C GLY A 518 11.42 21.91 26.75
N ASP A 519 12.28 20.99 27.18
CA ASP A 519 13.46 21.29 27.98
C ASP A 519 14.73 21.59 27.14
N GLY A 520 14.66 21.34 25.83
CA GLY A 520 15.72 21.61 24.86
C GLY A 520 16.46 20.38 24.34
N LEU A 521 16.17 19.18 24.83
CA LEU A 521 16.61 17.90 24.24
C LEU A 521 15.49 17.30 23.38
N THR A 522 15.85 16.59 22.31
CA THR A 522 14.83 15.85 21.57
C THR A 522 14.49 14.54 22.26
N ASP A 523 13.28 14.03 22.06
CA ASP A 523 12.84 12.76 22.67
C ASP A 523 13.84 11.63 22.34
N SER A 524 14.32 11.60 21.08
CA SER A 524 15.36 10.65 20.65
C SER A 524 16.69 10.80 21.39
N GLN A 525 17.13 12.03 21.72
CA GLN A 525 18.37 12.27 22.44
C GLN A 525 18.28 11.76 23.88
N GLU A 526 17.15 12.02 24.51
CA GLU A 526 16.89 11.57 25.87
C GLU A 526 16.86 10.05 25.97
N ILE A 527 16.18 9.37 25.04
CA ILE A 527 16.08 7.91 25.03
C ILE A 527 17.43 7.25 24.67
N ASP A 528 18.07 7.68 23.58
CA ASP A 528 19.20 6.94 23.00
C ASP A 528 20.57 7.35 23.58
N LEU A 529 20.73 8.60 24.03
CA LEU A 529 22.02 9.14 24.47
C LEU A 529 22.10 9.34 25.98
N TYR A 530 21.08 9.99 26.58
CA TYR A 530 21.14 10.42 27.98
C TYR A 530 20.44 9.47 28.95
N ALA A 531 19.55 8.61 28.46
CA ALA A 531 18.71 7.71 29.26
C ALA A 531 17.85 8.47 30.29
N THR A 532 17.40 9.67 29.95
CA THR A 532 16.44 10.50 30.70
C THR A 532 15.01 10.18 30.26
N SER A 533 14.02 10.81 30.91
CA SER A 533 12.60 10.63 30.62
C SER A 533 12.11 11.73 29.67
N PRO A 534 11.75 11.41 28.40
CA PRO A 534 11.35 12.40 27.38
C PRO A 534 9.95 13.01 27.57
N THR A 535 9.44 12.98 28.80
CA THR A 535 8.13 13.53 29.17
C THR A 535 8.21 14.30 30.48
N LEU A 536 9.42 14.45 31.03
CA LEU A 536 9.74 15.12 32.26
C LEU A 536 10.98 15.97 32.03
N ALA A 537 10.77 17.29 31.95
CA ALA A 537 11.87 18.23 31.74
C ALA A 537 13.01 18.13 32.76
N ASP A 538 12.79 17.49 33.91
CA ASP A 538 13.75 17.27 35.00
C ASP A 538 13.56 15.83 35.49
N SER A 539 14.40 14.91 34.97
CA SER A 539 14.23 13.46 35.16
C SER A 539 14.56 12.99 36.57
N ASP A 540 15.51 13.63 37.24
CA ASP A 540 15.93 13.28 38.58
C ASP A 540 15.30 14.14 39.69
N SER A 541 14.50 15.12 39.28
CA SER A 541 13.69 16.02 40.12
C SER A 541 14.52 16.93 41.02
N ASP A 542 15.68 17.37 40.54
CA ASP A 542 16.58 18.26 41.27
C ASP A 542 16.48 19.74 40.88
N GLY A 543 15.50 20.10 40.07
CA GLY A 543 15.16 21.49 39.75
C GLY A 543 16.03 22.12 38.66
N LEU A 544 16.96 21.37 38.07
CA LEU A 544 17.53 21.66 36.76
C LEU A 544 16.83 20.81 35.71
N SER A 545 16.64 21.37 34.52
CA SER A 545 16.14 20.56 33.41
C SER A 545 17.25 19.68 32.82
N ASP A 546 16.91 18.52 32.26
CA ASP A 546 17.90 17.61 31.66
C ASP A 546 18.68 18.33 30.54
N GLY A 547 17.97 19.14 29.75
CA GLY A 547 18.52 20.04 28.74
C GLY A 547 19.44 21.13 29.29
N GLU A 548 19.15 21.74 30.44
CA GLU A 548 20.08 22.68 31.09
C GLU A 548 21.37 21.97 31.52
N GLU A 549 21.25 20.79 32.11
CA GLU A 549 22.39 19.99 32.56
C GLU A 549 23.29 19.58 31.42
N VAL A 550 22.72 19.12 30.30
CA VAL A 550 23.47 18.69 29.12
C VAL A 550 24.04 19.88 28.35
N LEU A 551 23.23 20.88 28.04
CA LEU A 551 23.57 21.94 27.08
C LEU A 551 24.30 23.13 27.72
N VAL A 552 24.08 23.38 29.02
CA VAL A 552 24.64 24.53 29.73
C VAL A 552 25.72 24.10 30.71
N TYR A 553 25.46 23.08 31.53
CA TYR A 553 26.34 22.74 32.66
C TYR A 553 27.31 21.59 32.38
N ALA A 554 27.06 20.80 31.35
CA ALA A 554 27.81 19.58 31.01
C ALA A 554 27.87 18.58 32.18
N THR A 555 26.77 18.46 32.92
CA THR A 555 26.61 17.51 34.03
C THR A 555 25.79 16.29 33.60
N ASN A 556 25.57 15.35 34.51
CA ASN A 556 24.80 14.14 34.23
C ASN A 556 23.33 14.37 34.61
N PRO A 557 22.37 14.32 33.66
CA PRO A 557 20.96 14.63 33.92
C PRO A 557 20.18 13.53 34.66
N ASN A 558 20.85 12.42 35.00
CA ASN A 558 20.26 11.37 35.84
C ASN A 558 20.81 11.38 37.27
N GLN A 559 21.52 12.44 37.65
CA GLN A 559 22.17 12.54 38.95
C GLN A 559 22.09 13.94 39.51
N SER A 560 21.51 14.03 40.70
CA SER A 560 21.29 15.34 41.30
C SER A 560 22.60 16.08 41.49
N ASN A 561 22.64 17.27 40.91
CA ASN A 561 23.69 18.27 40.94
C ASN A 561 23.43 19.34 42.01
N LYS A 562 22.30 19.28 42.73
CA LYS A 562 22.08 20.13 43.92
C LYS A 562 23.24 20.06 44.91
N GLY A 563 23.80 21.23 45.21
CA GLY A 563 24.89 21.37 46.16
C GLY A 563 26.28 21.04 45.60
N ASP A 564 26.40 20.75 44.30
CA ASP A 564 27.67 20.53 43.61
C ASP A 564 28.15 21.82 42.94
N LEU A 565 28.95 22.58 43.68
CA LEU A 565 29.48 23.87 43.28
C LEU A 565 30.99 23.75 43.11
N ALA A 566 31.46 23.10 42.05
CA ALA A 566 32.88 23.10 41.75
C ALA A 566 33.43 24.49 41.33
N PRO A 567 34.77 24.70 41.28
CA PRO A 567 35.38 26.01 41.14
C PRO A 567 34.90 26.77 39.89
N LYS A 568 34.17 27.87 40.11
CA LYS A 568 33.60 28.80 39.11
C LYS A 568 33.25 28.15 37.76
N GLY A 569 32.07 27.54 37.71
CA GLY A 569 31.28 27.38 36.48
C GLY A 569 31.15 25.98 35.91
N GLN A 570 31.66 24.94 36.58
CA GLN A 570 31.49 23.53 36.16
C GLN A 570 31.31 22.66 37.40
N PRO A 571 30.09 22.15 37.69
CA PRO A 571 29.86 21.14 38.74
C PRO A 571 30.71 19.92 38.45
N ASP A 572 31.30 19.28 39.47
CA ASP A 572 32.26 18.17 39.28
C ASP A 572 31.65 16.78 39.51
N GLY A 573 30.34 16.73 39.72
CA GLY A 573 29.53 15.56 40.05
C GLY A 573 29.71 15.09 41.49
N ILE A 574 30.38 15.85 42.37
CA ILE A 574 30.78 15.38 43.70
C ILE A 574 30.45 16.41 44.78
N MET A 575 29.33 16.21 45.48
CA MET A 575 29.06 16.89 46.75
C MET A 575 30.14 16.58 47.79
N ASN A 576 30.91 17.59 48.18
CA ASN A 576 32.01 17.50 49.12
C ASN A 576 32.22 18.80 49.93
N VAL A 577 33.29 18.84 50.72
CA VAL A 577 33.59 19.97 51.61
C VAL A 577 33.91 21.27 50.85
N ALA A 578 34.38 21.16 49.61
CA ALA A 578 34.66 22.30 48.75
C ALA A 578 33.39 23.09 48.43
N ASP A 579 32.27 22.40 48.17
CA ASP A 579 30.99 23.04 47.89
C ASP A 579 30.49 23.83 49.11
N LEU A 580 30.61 23.24 50.30
CA LEU A 580 30.30 23.92 51.55
C LEU A 580 31.14 25.19 51.76
N LEU A 581 32.43 25.14 51.39
CA LEU A 581 33.35 26.27 51.45
C LEU A 581 33.02 27.35 50.40
N ILE A 582 32.38 26.98 49.29
CA ILE A 582 31.94 27.90 48.23
C ILE A 582 30.61 28.55 48.62
N LEU A 583 29.62 27.77 49.08
CA LEU A 583 28.33 28.26 49.58
C LEU A 583 28.50 29.32 50.68
N THR A 584 29.42 29.07 51.63
CA THR A 584 29.72 30.01 52.73
C THR A 584 30.25 31.37 52.24
N ARG A 585 30.87 31.44 51.05
CA ARG A 585 31.33 32.71 50.48
C ARG A 585 30.16 33.55 49.99
N PHE A 586 29.16 32.95 49.36
CA PHE A 586 27.99 33.67 48.85
C PHE A 586 27.10 34.17 50.00
N VAL A 587 26.79 33.30 50.96
CA VAL A 587 25.98 33.66 52.13
C VAL A 587 26.68 34.68 53.04
N GLY A 588 28.02 34.61 53.11
CA GLY A 588 28.86 35.59 53.79
C GLY A 588 28.99 36.94 53.05
N GLN A 589 28.34 37.09 51.89
CA GLN A 589 28.44 38.27 51.00
C GLN A 589 29.86 38.57 50.53
N LEU A 590 30.71 37.53 50.44
CA LEU A 590 32.09 37.68 49.98
C LEU A 590 32.18 37.73 48.44
N ASP A 591 31.23 37.12 47.74
CA ASP A 591 31.11 37.13 46.27
C ASP A 591 29.63 37.17 45.85
N VAL A 592 29.36 37.68 44.64
CA VAL A 592 28.03 37.59 44.01
C VAL A 592 27.96 36.27 43.24
N PRO A 593 27.03 35.37 43.58
CA PRO A 593 26.87 34.13 42.83
C PRO A 593 26.42 34.44 41.41
N SER A 594 26.98 33.70 40.44
CA SER A 594 26.42 33.63 39.10
C SER A 594 25.01 33.01 39.15
N PRO A 595 24.20 33.15 38.08
CA PRO A 595 22.90 32.47 37.99
C PRO A 595 23.01 30.96 38.24
N GLN A 596 24.01 30.31 37.65
CA GLN A 596 24.30 28.88 37.84
C GLN A 596 24.60 28.54 39.31
N GLU A 597 25.50 29.29 39.96
CA GLU A 597 25.84 29.08 41.38
C GLU A 597 24.64 29.35 42.30
N SER A 598 23.71 30.22 41.89
CA SER A 598 22.50 30.51 42.64
C SER A 598 21.50 29.35 42.60
N ILE A 599 21.44 28.63 41.48
CA ILE A 599 20.54 27.47 41.33
C ILE A 599 21.11 26.26 42.05
N LEU A 600 22.35 25.87 41.71
CA LEU A 600 23.03 24.73 42.32
C LEU A 600 23.23 24.90 43.83
N GLY A 601 23.38 26.13 44.30
CA GLY A 601 23.53 26.43 45.71
C GLY A 601 22.23 26.46 46.52
N ASP A 602 21.06 26.51 45.87
CA ASP A 602 19.74 26.48 46.53
C ASP A 602 19.31 25.04 46.83
N ILE A 603 20.00 24.45 47.80
CA ILE A 603 19.85 23.05 48.19
C ILE A 603 18.45 22.77 48.77
N ASN A 604 17.83 23.79 49.37
CA ASN A 604 16.51 23.68 50.01
C ASN A 604 15.33 24.01 49.06
N ASN A 605 15.62 24.44 47.83
CA ASN A 605 14.66 24.72 46.76
C ASN A 605 13.64 25.82 47.11
N ASP A 606 14.03 26.81 47.91
CA ASP A 606 13.17 27.94 48.26
C ASP A 606 13.45 29.20 47.45
N SER A 607 14.26 29.05 46.39
CA SER A 607 14.71 30.09 45.47
C SER A 607 15.55 31.17 46.14
N VAL A 608 16.10 30.89 47.32
CA VAL A 608 16.89 31.85 48.10
C VAL A 608 18.15 31.19 48.64
N LEU A 609 19.28 31.50 48.02
CA LEU A 609 20.59 31.10 48.53
C LEU A 609 20.87 31.77 49.88
N ASP A 610 20.77 31.02 50.98
CA ASP A 610 20.97 31.50 52.34
C ASP A 610 21.60 30.47 53.31
N VAL A 611 21.56 30.78 54.61
CA VAL A 611 22.13 29.92 55.66
C VAL A 611 21.47 28.53 55.73
N ARG A 612 20.20 28.40 55.31
CA ARG A 612 19.46 27.13 55.33
C ARG A 612 20.06 26.13 54.36
N ASP A 613 20.56 26.58 53.20
CA ASP A 613 21.27 25.72 52.25
C ASP A 613 22.56 25.17 52.86
N ILE A 614 23.32 26.02 53.57
CA ILE A 614 24.55 25.61 54.28
C ILE A 614 24.23 24.52 55.30
N LEU A 615 23.14 24.70 56.06
CA LEU A 615 22.72 23.73 57.08
C LEU A 615 22.33 22.39 56.43
N GLN A 616 21.62 22.43 55.30
CA GLN A 616 21.19 21.24 54.59
C GLN A 616 22.37 20.49 53.96
N LEU A 617 23.32 21.19 53.35
CA LEU A 617 24.54 20.58 52.81
C LEU A 617 25.38 19.92 53.90
N ARG A 618 25.56 20.59 55.05
CA ARG A 618 26.27 20.00 56.20
C ARG A 618 25.61 18.72 56.68
N GLN A 619 24.28 18.68 56.70
CA GLN A 619 23.53 17.49 57.07
C GLN A 619 23.75 16.35 56.06
N GLN A 620 23.75 16.64 54.76
CA GLN A 620 24.04 15.65 53.71
C GLN A 620 25.49 15.11 53.78
N LEU A 621 26.45 15.97 54.12
CA LEU A 621 27.86 15.60 54.27
C LEU A 621 28.21 14.95 55.64
N GLY A 622 27.27 14.93 56.60
CA GLY A 622 27.45 14.30 57.91
C GLY A 622 28.22 15.12 58.95
N TYR A 623 28.16 16.47 58.86
CA TYR A 623 28.83 17.41 59.78
C TYR A 623 28.02 17.86 60.99
#